data_AF-A0AA88GUQ8-F1
#
_entry.id   AF-A0AA88GUQ8-F1
#
_cell.length_a   1.000
_cell.length_b   1.000
_cell.length_c   1.000
_cell.angle_alpha   90.00
_cell.angle_beta   90.00
_cell.angle_gamma   90.00
#
_symmetry.space_group_name_H-M   'P 1'
#
loop_
_entity.id
_entity.type
_entity.pdbx_description
1 polymer ?
#
loop_
_entity_poly.entity_id
_entity_poly.type
_entity_poly.pdbx_seq_one_letter_code
_entity_poly.pdbx_strand_id
1 'polypeptide(L)'
;MPLDFKFEIGNSFLVGSAFGFAGYALAARAQRVHFTRRPWFLIATMLTTGTCFQVYNGIHGAVTDDLVRKRKLYVQRRRKRYETNDTPERINDDKDLYKSIEKDLAQ
;
A
#
# COMPACT_ATOMS: atom_id res chain seq x y z
N MET A 1 15.75 17.40 -7.31
CA MET A 1 14.91 17.51 -6.09
C MET A 1 15.75 17.03 -4.92
N PRO A 2 15.95 17.83 -3.86
CA PRO A 2 16.67 17.37 -2.68
C PRO A 2 15.77 16.40 -1.91
N LEU A 3 16.36 15.30 -1.45
CA LEU A 3 15.72 14.23 -0.71
C LEU A 3 15.26 14.75 0.66
N ASP A 4 13.99 15.13 0.76
CA ASP A 4 13.34 15.51 2.01
C ASP A 4 13.05 14.23 2.81
N PHE A 5 14.07 13.73 3.52
CA PHE A 5 13.95 12.58 4.41
C PHE A 5 13.19 12.98 5.67
N LYS A 6 11.86 13.09 5.55
CA LYS A 6 10.99 13.17 6.72
C LYS A 6 11.05 11.84 7.47
N PHE A 7 11.71 11.84 8.63
CA PHE A 7 11.65 10.78 9.64
C PHE A 7 10.24 10.77 10.26
N GLU A 8 9.24 10.36 9.49
CA GLU A 8 7.88 10.16 9.98
C GLU A 8 7.76 8.72 10.53
N ILE A 9 7.19 8.59 11.72
CA ILE A 9 6.81 7.30 12.32
C ILE A 9 5.76 6.67 11.39
N GLY A 10 6.20 5.71 10.57
CA GLY A 10 5.46 5.22 9.41
C GLY A 10 6.30 5.10 8.13
N ASN A 11 7.54 5.57 8.13
CA ASN A 11 8.44 5.45 7.00
C ASN A 11 8.68 3.97 6.63
N SER A 12 8.22 3.58 5.44
CA SER A 12 8.32 2.22 4.91
C SER A 12 9.76 1.72 4.84
N PHE A 13 10.73 2.62 4.68
CA PHE A 13 12.14 2.27 4.73
C PHE A 13 12.55 1.75 6.12
N LEU A 14 12.16 2.43 7.19
CA LEU A 14 12.47 2.01 8.57
C LEU A 14 11.81 0.67 8.92
N VAL A 15 10.56 0.48 8.49
CA VAL A 15 9.84 -0.80 8.64
C VAL A 15 10.58 -1.91 7.90
N GLY A 16 10.94 -1.68 6.63
CA GLY A 16 11.70 -2.64 5.83
C GLY A 16 13.08 -2.95 6.43
N SER A 17 13.78 -1.96 6.97
CA SER A 17 15.06 -2.17 7.65
C SER A 17 14.92 -2.99 8.94
N ALA A 18 13.84 -2.80 9.70
CA ALA A 18 13.56 -3.63 10.88
C ALA A 18 13.32 -5.10 10.50
N PHE A 19 12.60 -5.36 9.41
CA PHE A 19 12.44 -6.70 8.85
C PHE A 19 13.78 -7.31 8.41
N GLY A 20 14.64 -6.52 7.76
CA GLY A 20 15.99 -6.95 7.37
C GLY A 20 16.86 -7.32 8.56
N PHE A 21 16.83 -6.52 9.62
CA PHE A 21 17.52 -6.81 10.88
C PHE A 21 17.04 -8.12 11.50
N ALA A 22 15.72 -8.32 11.62
CA ALA A 22 15.13 -9.53 12.17
C ALA A 22 15.50 -10.77 11.33
N GLY A 23 15.42 -10.66 10.00
CA GLY A 23 15.80 -11.72 9.07
C GLY A 23 17.28 -12.11 9.21
N TYR A 24 18.17 -11.12 9.30
CA TYR A 24 19.59 -11.37 9.54
C TYR A 24 19.86 -12.00 10.91
N ALA A 25 19.17 -11.55 11.96
CA ALA A 25 19.29 -12.13 13.30
C ALA A 25 18.88 -13.62 13.32
N LEU A 26 17.78 -13.96 12.63
CA LEU A 26 17.34 -15.34 12.48
C LEU A 26 18.34 -16.17 11.68
N ALA A 27 18.90 -15.63 10.60
CA ALA A 27 19.92 -16.30 9.80
C ALA A 27 21.21 -16.57 10.59
N ALA A 28 21.69 -15.58 11.36
CA ALA A 28 22.85 -15.74 12.23
C ALA A 28 22.61 -16.81 13.30
N ARG A 29 21.41 -16.82 13.91
CA ARG A 29 21.00 -17.87 14.86
C ARG A 29 20.96 -19.26 14.20
N ALA A 30 20.41 -19.36 13.00
CA ALA A 30 20.33 -20.63 12.27
C ALA A 30 21.72 -21.18 11.92
N GLN A 31 22.66 -20.31 11.57
CA GLN A 31 24.05 -20.67 11.27
C GLN A 31 24.90 -20.90 12.53
N ARG A 32 24.36 -20.64 13.74
CA ARG A 32 25.09 -20.66 15.03
C ARG A 32 26.32 -19.75 15.02
N VAL A 33 26.20 -18.63 14.33
CA VAL A 33 27.27 -17.64 14.17
C VAL A 33 26.92 -16.40 14.98
N HIS A 34 27.92 -15.77 15.62
CA HIS A 34 27.72 -14.48 16.27
C HIS A 34 27.17 -13.45 15.29
N PHE A 35 26.11 -12.76 15.72
CA PHE A 35 25.42 -11.72 14.96
C PHE A 35 26.36 -10.65 14.38
N THR A 36 27.41 -10.29 15.11
CA THR A 36 28.37 -9.26 14.70
C THR A 36 29.52 -9.79 13.84
N ARG A 37 29.55 -11.08 13.48
CA ARG A 37 30.66 -11.65 12.69
C ARG A 37 30.77 -11.01 11.31
N ARG A 38 29.65 -10.60 10.72
CA ARG A 38 29.59 -10.04 9.36
C ARG A 38 28.70 -8.78 9.33
N PRO A 39 29.14 -7.67 9.95
CA PRO A 39 28.31 -6.48 10.14
C PRO A 39 27.95 -5.81 8.81
N TRP A 40 28.81 -5.90 7.81
CA TRP A 40 28.54 -5.41 6.46
C TRP A 40 27.34 -6.10 5.80
N PHE A 41 27.16 -7.40 6.06
CA PHE A 41 26.01 -8.13 5.56
C PHE A 41 24.72 -7.69 6.26
N LEU A 42 24.77 -7.40 7.57
CA LEU A 42 23.62 -6.84 8.28
C LEU A 42 23.20 -5.51 7.65
N ILE A 43 24.13 -4.57 7.48
CA ILE A 43 23.86 -3.26 6.87
C ILE A 43 23.30 -3.44 5.46
N ALA A 44 23.91 -4.29 4.64
CA ALA A 44 23.42 -4.58 3.30
C ALA A 44 21.99 -5.12 3.33
N THR A 45 21.69 -6.12 4.16
CA THR A 45 20.34 -6.68 4.27
C THR A 45 19.31 -5.64 4.71
N MET A 46 19.63 -4.79 5.70
CA MET A 46 18.74 -3.74 6.18
C MET A 46 18.47 -2.65 5.12
N LEU A 47 19.49 -2.29 4.34
CA LEU A 47 19.36 -1.34 3.24
C LEU A 47 18.51 -1.94 2.12
N THR A 48 18.78 -3.18 1.71
CA THR A 48 18.05 -3.85 0.63
C THR A 48 16.58 -4.05 0.99
N THR A 49 16.27 -4.55 2.18
CA THR A 49 14.87 -4.72 2.59
C THR A 49 14.16 -3.38 2.80
N GLY A 50 14.87 -2.38 3.33
CA GLY A 50 14.35 -1.01 3.47
C GLY A 50 13.95 -0.40 2.11
N THR A 51 14.83 -0.45 1.11
CA THR A 51 14.54 0.07 -0.23
C THR A 51 13.45 -0.73 -0.93
N CYS A 52 13.45 -2.07 -0.81
CA CYS A 52 12.38 -2.91 -1.36
C CYS A 52 11.01 -2.54 -0.80
N PHE A 53 10.90 -2.32 0.52
CA PHE A 53 9.64 -1.89 1.14
C PHE A 53 9.21 -0.50 0.69
N GLN A 54 10.15 0.43 0.54
CA GLN A 54 9.87 1.77 0.04
C GLN A 54 9.35 1.75 -1.41
N VAL A 55 10.00 0.98 -2.28
CA VAL A 55 9.56 0.79 -3.67
C VAL A 55 8.19 0.10 -3.72
N TYR A 56 8.00 -0.94 -2.91
CA TYR A 56 6.72 -1.65 -2.81
C TYR A 56 5.59 -0.71 -2.40
N ASN A 57 5.78 0.10 -1.36
CA ASN A 57 4.74 1.04 -0.92
C ASN A 57 4.43 2.10 -1.99
N GLY A 58 5.46 2.59 -2.70
CA GLY A 58 5.27 3.50 -3.82
C GLY A 58 4.47 2.90 -4.97
N ILE A 59 4.77 1.67 -5.38
CA ILE A 59 4.03 0.96 -6.43
C ILE A 59 2.60 0.67 -5.97
N HIS A 60 2.44 0.20 -4.73
CA HIS A 60 1.14 -0.09 -4.15
C HIS A 60 0.24 1.15 -4.16
N GLY A 61 0.75 2.30 -3.69
CA GLY A 61 0.04 3.58 -3.74
C GLY A 61 -0.39 3.98 -5.15
N ALA A 62 0.53 3.90 -6.13
CA ALA A 62 0.22 4.23 -7.51
C ALA A 62 -0.87 3.32 -8.13
N VAL A 63 -0.84 2.02 -7.83
CA VAL A 63 -1.84 1.06 -8.29
C VAL A 63 -3.19 1.31 -7.63
N THR A 64 -3.23 1.55 -6.32
CA THR A 64 -4.48 1.86 -5.62
C THR A 64 -5.12 3.14 -6.14
N ASP A 65 -4.33 4.17 -6.44
CA ASP A 65 -4.84 5.42 -7.01
C ASP A 65 -5.40 5.21 -8.42
N ASP A 66 -4.75 4.39 -9.26
CA ASP A 66 -5.28 4.08 -10.59
C ASP A 66 -6.59 3.28 -10.52
N LEU A 67 -6.71 2.33 -9.59
CA LEU A 67 -7.95 1.58 -9.36
C LEU A 67 -9.09 2.51 -8.91
N VAL A 68 -8.81 3.41 -7.96
CA VAL A 68 -9.79 4.40 -7.49
C VAL A 68 -10.20 5.33 -8.64
N ARG A 69 -9.26 5.77 -9.47
CA ARG A 69 -9.53 6.60 -10.65
C ARG A 69 -10.41 5.87 -11.67
N LYS A 70 -10.08 4.62 -12.02
CA LYS A 70 -10.88 3.80 -12.95
C LYS A 70 -12.29 3.56 -12.41
N ARG A 71 -12.43 3.32 -11.10
CA ARG A 71 -13.74 3.20 -10.43
C ARG A 71 -14.57 4.48 -10.56
N LYS A 72 -13.98 5.66 -10.28
CA LYS A 72 -14.65 6.96 -10.43
C LYS A 72 -15.15 7.17 -11.86
N LEU A 73 -14.31 6.88 -12.86
CA LEU A 73 -14.68 6.99 -14.28
C LEU A 73 -15.80 6.01 -14.67
N TYR A 74 -15.77 4.78 -14.17
CA TYR A 74 -16.82 3.79 -14.41
C TYR A 74 -18.17 4.26 -13.84
N VAL A 75 -18.20 4.74 -12.59
CA VAL A 75 -19.42 5.26 -11.95
C VAL A 75 -19.97 6.46 -12.72
N GLN A 76 -19.12 7.40 -13.15
CA GLN A 76 -19.55 8.55 -13.95
C GLN A 76 -20.15 8.13 -15.30
N ARG A 77 -19.53 7.18 -16.01
CA ARG A 77 -20.08 6.64 -17.27
C ARG A 77 -21.40 5.91 -17.06
N ARG A 78 -21.57 5.25 -15.93
CA ARG A 78 -22.82 4.56 -15.58
C ARG A 78 -23.93 5.58 -15.27
N ARG A 79 -23.66 6.62 -14.48
CA ARG A 79 -24.60 7.72 -14.23
C ARG A 79 -25.08 8.41 -15.51
N LYS A 80 -24.16 8.76 -16.42
CA LYS A 80 -24.52 9.35 -17.72
C LYS A 80 -25.45 8.47 -18.55
N ARG A 81 -25.29 7.14 -18.52
CA ARG A 81 -26.17 6.20 -19.24
C ARG A 81 -27.57 6.09 -18.63
N TYR A 82 -27.72 6.34 -17.34
CA TYR A 82 -29.02 6.34 -16.67
C TYR A 82 -29.72 7.69 -16.76
N GLU A 83 -29.00 8.82 -16.80
CA GLU A 83 -29.60 10.13 -17.09
C GLU A 83 -30.20 10.23 -18.51
N THR A 84 -29.78 9.36 -19.45
CA THR A 84 -30.35 9.31 -20.81
C THR A 84 -31.48 8.29 -20.97
N ASN A 85 -31.75 7.45 -19.96
CA ASN A 85 -32.80 6.41 -20.02
C ASN A 85 -33.72 6.58 -18.80
N ASP A 86 -34.78 7.36 -18.98
CA ASP A 86 -35.85 7.56 -18.00
C ASP A 86 -36.54 6.23 -17.64
N THR A 87 -36.14 5.61 -16.54
CA THR A 87 -36.98 4.66 -15.78
C THR A 87 -36.70 4.82 -14.28
N PRO A 88 -37.66 5.34 -13.48
CA PRO A 88 -37.42 5.75 -12.09
C PRO A 88 -37.34 4.59 -11.07
N GLU A 89 -37.71 3.37 -11.46
CA GLU A 89 -37.82 2.24 -10.52
C GLU A 89 -36.45 1.64 -10.11
N ARG A 90 -35.38 1.87 -10.88
CA ARG A 90 -34.04 1.30 -10.61
C ARG A 90 -33.12 2.18 -9.75
N ILE A 91 -33.52 3.42 -9.47
CA ILE A 91 -32.71 4.43 -8.75
C ILE A 91 -32.68 4.16 -7.23
N ASN A 92 -33.71 3.50 -6.69
CA ASN A 92 -33.78 3.18 -5.25
C ASN A 92 -32.84 2.03 -4.86
N ASP A 93 -32.71 0.98 -5.66
CA ASP A 93 -31.82 -0.15 -5.37
C ASP A 93 -30.33 0.27 -5.37
N ASP A 94 -29.95 1.16 -6.30
CA ASP A 94 -28.57 1.64 -6.37
C ASP A 94 -28.24 2.57 -5.18
N LYS A 95 -29.20 3.38 -4.67
CA LYS A 95 -28.99 4.25 -3.48
C LYS A 95 -28.67 3.46 -2.22
N ASP A 96 -29.33 2.33 -2.01
CA ASP A 96 -29.08 1.47 -0.85
C ASP A 96 -27.73 0.74 -0.98
N LEU A 97 -27.32 0.42 -2.22
CA LEU A 97 -25.97 -0.08 -2.50
C LEU A 97 -24.87 0.96 -2.22
N TYR A 98 -25.11 2.25 -2.50
CA TYR A 98 -24.16 3.32 -2.17
C TYR A 98 -23.97 3.49 -0.65
N LYS A 99 -25.04 3.30 0.14
CA LYS A 99 -25.04 3.48 1.60
C LYS A 99 -24.33 2.34 2.35
N SER A 100 -24.38 1.13 1.81
CA SER A 100 -23.63 -0.02 2.36
C SER A 100 -22.14 0.08 2.03
N ILE A 101 -21.79 0.51 0.82
CA ILE A 101 -20.40 0.68 0.38
C ILE A 101 -19.69 1.83 1.12
N GLU A 102 -20.40 2.91 1.46
CA GLU A 102 -19.83 4.03 2.21
C GLU A 102 -19.56 3.66 3.68
N LYS A 103 -20.37 2.76 4.25
CA LYS A 103 -20.13 2.16 5.57
C LYS A 103 -18.90 1.25 5.59
N ASP A 104 -18.71 0.43 4.55
CA ASP A 104 -17.55 -0.45 4.43
C ASP A 104 -16.22 0.30 4.16
N LEU A 105 -16.28 1.57 3.76
CA LEU A 105 -15.11 2.41 3.50
C LEU A 105 -14.68 3.27 4.70
N ALA A 106 -15.57 3.42 5.69
CA ALA A 106 -15.33 4.21 6.91
C ALA A 106 -14.88 3.35 8.10
N GLN A 107 -14.89 2.02 7.95
CA GLN A 107 -14.32 1.04 8.86
C GLN A 107 -12.89 0.70 8.45
#